data_AF-A0A3E2WEQ0-F1
#
_entry.id   AF-A0A3E2WEQ0-F1
#
_cell.length_a   1.000
_cell.length_b   1.000
_cell.length_c   1.000
_cell.angle_alpha   90.00
_cell.angle_beta   90.00
_cell.angle_gamma   90.00
#
_symmetry.space_group_name_H-M   'P 1'
#
loop_
_entity.id
_entity.type
_entity.pdbx_description
1 polymer ?
#
loop_
_entity_poly.entity_id
_entity_poly.type
_entity_poly.pdbx_seq_one_letter_code
_entity_poly.pdbx_strand_id
1 'polypeptide(L)'
;MKTYVIHLDTVQNLKDYLYMLGSFSFTGIVATDCANVQPEDILSLFDRCSDGTFVLMVQGCEEQVLESMEKYLEDCGLVCHNKKTA
;
A
#
# COMPACT_ATOMS: atom_id res chain seq x y z
N MET A 1 -6.45 -8.18 10.56
CA MET A 1 -6.55 -6.99 9.69
C MET A 1 -5.40 -6.05 10.04
N LYS A 2 -4.59 -5.66 9.05
CA LYS A 2 -3.52 -4.65 9.19
C LYS A 2 -3.78 -3.51 8.22
N THR A 3 -3.32 -2.31 8.54
CA THR A 3 -3.56 -1.10 7.74
C THR A 3 -2.23 -0.39 7.50
N TYR A 4 -2.00 0.04 6.26
CA TYR A 4 -0.80 0.73 5.81
C TYR A 4 -1.16 2.02 5.10
N VAL A 5 -0.37 3.06 5.33
CA VAL A 5 -0.43 4.30 4.55
C VAL A 5 0.62 4.17 3.45
N ILE A 6 0.18 4.08 2.20
CA ILE A 6 1.01 3.85 1.03
C ILE A 6 1.27 5.17 0.32
N HIS A 7 2.55 5.46 0.06
CA HIS A 7 3.03 6.66 -0.62
C HIS A 7 3.44 6.34 -2.07
N LEU A 8 2.74 6.93 -3.05
CA LEU A 8 3.02 6.81 -4.49
C LEU A 8 3.55 8.11 -5.11
N ASP A 9 4.24 8.92 -4.31
CA ASP A 9 4.75 10.25 -4.70
C ASP A 9 5.79 10.21 -5.83
N THR A 10 6.32 9.01 -6.13
CA THR A 10 7.33 8.81 -7.17
C THR A 10 6.94 7.68 -8.12
N VAL A 11 7.45 7.75 -9.35
CA VAL A 11 7.33 6.67 -10.34
C VAL A 11 7.96 5.36 -9.83
N GLN A 12 9.00 5.45 -8.99
CA GLN A 12 9.63 4.28 -8.39
C GLN A 12 8.67 3.60 -7.41
N ASN A 13 8.04 4.36 -6.53
CA ASN A 13 7.05 3.85 -5.58
C ASN A 13 5.86 3.19 -6.31
N LEU A 14 5.39 3.76 -7.43
CA LEU A 14 4.36 3.09 -8.24
C LEU A 14 4.82 1.71 -8.73
N LYS A 15 6.04 1.60 -9.25
CA LYS A 15 6.58 0.30 -9.69
C LYS A 15 6.68 -0.67 -8.53
N ASP A 16 7.13 -0.21 -7.38
CA ASP A 16 7.29 -1.04 -6.19
C ASP A 16 5.95 -1.52 -5.64
N TYR A 17 4.91 -0.68 -5.71
CA TYR A 17 3.54 -1.07 -5.36
C TYR A 17 2.97 -2.12 -6.31
N LEU A 18 3.15 -1.94 -7.63
CA LEU A 18 2.74 -2.93 -8.62
C LEU A 18 3.47 -4.28 -8.42
N TYR A 19 4.76 -4.23 -8.10
CA TYR A 19 5.54 -5.42 -7.79
C TYR A 19 5.01 -6.15 -6.54
N MET A 20 4.64 -5.39 -5.50
CA MET A 20 4.03 -5.94 -4.29
C MET A 20 2.73 -6.69 -4.60
N LEU A 21 1.83 -6.08 -5.39
CA LEU A 21 0.57 -6.73 -5.80
C LEU A 21 0.79 -8.04 -6.56
N GLY A 22 1.86 -8.13 -7.37
CA GLY A 22 2.20 -9.36 -8.11
C GLY A 22 2.96 -10.40 -7.29
N SER A 23 3.57 -10.01 -6.16
CA SER A 23 4.50 -10.86 -5.41
C SER A 23 3.92 -11.43 -4.13
N PHE A 24 2.89 -10.79 -3.56
CA PHE A 24 2.28 -11.21 -2.30
C PHE A 24 0.82 -11.59 -2.51
N SER A 25 0.43 -12.77 -2.05
CA SER A 25 -0.96 -13.21 -2.06
C SER A 25 -1.68 -12.67 -0.83
N PHE A 26 -2.53 -11.66 -1.01
CA PHE A 26 -3.36 -11.12 0.05
C PHE A 26 -4.74 -10.68 -0.47
N THR A 27 -5.72 -10.59 0.43
CA THR A 27 -6.98 -9.89 0.20
C THR A 27 -7.00 -8.59 0.97
N GLY A 28 -7.45 -7.52 0.33
CA GLY A 28 -7.48 -6.21 0.93
C GLY A 28 -8.36 -5.24 0.18
N ILE A 29 -8.44 -4.03 0.72
CA ILE A 29 -9.20 -2.93 0.14
C ILE A 29 -8.44 -1.64 0.39
N VAL A 30 -8.51 -0.70 -0.54
CA VAL A 30 -7.94 0.63 -0.34
C VAL A 30 -9.06 1.60 0.00
N ALA A 31 -8.91 2.30 1.13
CA ALA A 31 -9.76 3.43 1.47
C ALA A 31 -9.15 4.71 0.89
N THR A 32 -9.95 5.39 0.05
CA THR A 32 -9.70 6.75 -0.45
C THR A 32 -10.70 7.70 0.18
N ASP A 33 -10.53 9.01 -0.01
CA ASP A 33 -11.40 10.04 0.58
C ASP A 33 -12.88 9.90 0.19
N CYS A 34 -13.15 9.31 -0.97
CA CYS A 34 -14.49 9.28 -1.56
C CYS A 34 -15.09 7.86 -1.69
N ALA A 35 -14.28 6.81 -1.62
CA ALA A 35 -14.73 5.44 -1.84
C ALA A 35 -13.70 4.40 -1.41
N ASN A 36 -14.17 3.15 -1.33
CA ASN A 36 -13.29 1.99 -1.26
C ASN A 36 -13.06 1.42 -2.66
N VAL A 37 -11.82 1.06 -2.96
CA VAL A 37 -11.43 0.47 -4.24
C VAL A 37 -10.58 -0.78 -4.03
N GLN A 38 -10.50 -1.62 -5.06
CA GLN A 38 -9.62 -2.79 -5.02
C GLN A 38 -8.16 -2.35 -5.10
N PRO A 39 -7.22 -3.01 -4.40
CA PRO A 39 -5.79 -2.66 -4.43
C PRO A 39 -5.19 -2.68 -5.85
N GLU A 40 -5.73 -3.53 -6.73
CA GLU A 40 -5.34 -3.69 -8.13
C GLU A 40 -5.93 -2.63 -9.09
N ASP A 41 -6.92 -1.84 -8.65
CA ASP A 41 -7.53 -0.79 -9.47
C ASP A 41 -6.72 0.52 -9.37
N ILE A 42 -5.52 0.46 -9.94
CA ILE A 42 -4.52 1.53 -9.90
C ILE A 42 -5.03 2.84 -10.52
N LEU A 43 -5.81 2.74 -11.60
CA LEU A 43 -6.36 3.92 -12.28
C LEU A 43 -7.33 4.67 -11.38
N SER A 44 -8.25 3.95 -10.72
CA SER A 44 -9.17 4.56 -9.74
C SER A 44 -8.45 5.12 -8.51
N LEU A 45 -7.32 4.53 -8.12
CA LEU A 45 -6.51 5.04 -7.02
C LEU A 45 -5.89 6.40 -7.37
N PHE A 46 -5.28 6.54 -8.55
CA PHE A 46 -4.68 7.80 -8.96
C PHE A 46 -5.70 8.92 -9.19
N ASP A 47 -6.87 8.60 -9.74
CA ASP A 47 -7.94 9.58 -9.95
C ASP A 47 -8.48 10.14 -8.62
N ARG A 48 -8.38 9.35 -7.54
CA ARG A 48 -9.00 9.64 -6.25
C ARG A 48 -8.02 10.06 -5.15
N CYS A 49 -6.72 9.87 -5.35
CA CYS A 49 -5.68 10.28 -4.41
C CYS A 49 -4.91 11.50 -4.94
N SER A 50 -5.40 12.69 -4.61
CA SER A 50 -4.79 13.96 -4.99
C SER A 50 -3.39 14.16 -4.40
N ASP A 51 -3.14 13.58 -3.22
CA ASP A 51 -1.96 13.85 -2.41
C ASP A 51 -0.90 12.73 -2.53
N GLY A 52 -1.04 11.85 -3.52
CA GLY A 52 -0.08 10.75 -3.76
C GLY A 52 -0.10 9.65 -2.70
N THR A 53 -1.02 9.69 -1.73
CA THR A 53 -1.07 8.75 -0.60
C THR A 53 -2.45 8.10 -0.46
N PHE A 54 -2.50 6.82 -0.05
CA PHE A 54 -3.76 6.11 0.27
C PHE A 54 -3.63 5.10 1.41
N VAL A 55 -4.76 4.64 1.93
CA VAL A 55 -4.81 3.68 3.04
C VAL A 55 -5.14 2.27 2.54
N LEU A 56 -4.16 1.38 2.55
CA LEU A 56 -4.33 -0.05 2.24
C LEU A 56 -4.72 -0.83 3.49
N MET A 57 -5.87 -1.50 3.46
CA MET A 57 -6.33 -2.41 4.52
C MET A 57 -6.22 -3.86 4.05
N VAL A 58 -5.38 -4.65 4.72
CA VAL A 58 -5.16 -6.08 4.43
C VAL A 58 -5.99 -6.92 5.40
N GLN A 59 -6.87 -7.75 4.85
CA GLN A 59 -7.87 -8.54 5.59
C GLN A 59 -7.53 -10.04 5.62
N GLY A 60 -6.96 -10.58 4.55
CA GLY A 60 -6.54 -11.99 4.48
C GLY A 60 -5.11 -12.11 3.94
N CYS A 61 -4.18 -12.52 4.79
CA CYS A 61 -2.79 -12.78 4.42
C CYS A 61 -2.23 -13.79 5.44
N GLU A 62 -1.49 -14.78 4.97
CA GLU A 62 -0.76 -15.66 5.89
C GLU A 62 0.27 -14.84 6.68
N GLU A 63 0.47 -15.15 7.95
CA GLU A 63 1.30 -14.34 8.85
C GLU A 63 2.73 -14.16 8.32
N GLN A 64 3.35 -15.22 7.78
CA GLN A 64 4.69 -15.16 7.19
C GLN A 64 4.75 -14.30 5.92
N VAL A 65 3.68 -14.32 5.13
CA VAL A 65 3.55 -13.49 3.91
C VAL A 65 3.35 -12.04 4.30
N LEU A 66 2.56 -11.80 5.37
CA LEU A 66 2.32 -10.47 5.92
C LEU A 66 3.61 -9.84 6.45
N GLU A 67 4.42 -10.58 7.22
CA GLU A 67 5.73 -10.10 7.70
C GLU A 67 6.68 -9.76 6.53
N SER A 68 6.71 -10.61 5.50
CA SER A 68 7.55 -10.40 4.31
C SER A 68 7.09 -9.18 3.51
N MET A 69 5.77 -8.99 3.40
CA MET A 69 5.17 -7.84 2.73
C MET A 69 5.42 -6.55 3.52
N GLU A 70 5.26 -6.57 4.86
CA GLU A 70 5.57 -5.43 5.73
C GLU A 70 7.01 -4.96 5.54
N LYS A 71 7.95 -5.90 5.59
CA LYS A 71 9.36 -5.61 5.36
C LYS A 71 9.62 -5.02 3.98
N TYR A 72 9.00 -5.57 2.94
CA TYR A 72 9.12 -5.04 1.57
C TYR A 72 8.61 -3.61 1.47
N LEU A 73 7.44 -3.33 2.06
CA LEU A 73 6.83 -2.00 2.06
C LEU A 73 7.74 -0.96 2.76
N GLU A 74 8.41 -1.36 3.84
CA GLU A 74 9.40 -0.53 4.53
C GLU A 74 10.68 -0.33 3.69
N ASP A 75 11.25 -1.40 3.13
CA ASP A 75 12.50 -1.37 2.36
C ASP A 75 12.37 -0.51 1.09
N CYS A 76 11.20 -0.54 0.44
CA CYS A 76 10.90 0.27 -0.74
C CYS A 76 10.46 1.71 -0.39
N GLY A 77 10.30 2.05 0.88
CA GLY A 77 9.80 3.36 1.31
C GLY A 77 8.34 3.63 0.93
N LEU A 78 7.56 2.58 0.65
CA LEU A 78 6.12 2.67 0.40
C LEU A 78 5.34 3.01 1.66
N VAL A 79 5.84 2.56 2.82
CA VAL A 79 5.31 2.92 4.13
C VAL A 79 6.41 3.64 4.89
N CYS A 80 6.13 4.88 5.31
CA CYS A 80 6.98 5.55 6.28
C CYS A 80 6.53 5.14 7.67
N HIS A 81 7.34 4.35 8.39
CA HIS A 81 7.29 4.45 9.84
C HIS A 81 7.75 5.87 10.15
N ASN A 82 6.87 6.69 10.75
CA ASN A 82 7.28 7.95 11.33
C ASN A 82 8.56 7.70 12.10
N LYS A 83 9.73 8.06 11.53
CA LYS A 83 10.92 8.30 12.33
C LYS A 83 10.43 9.31 13.33
N LYS A 84 10.34 8.91 14.61
CA LYS A 84 10.07 9.79 15.73
C LYS A 84 10.70 11.14 15.39
N THR A 85 9.88 12.14 15.16
CA THR A 85 10.32 13.52 15.25
C THR A 85 10.94 13.62 16.63
N ALA A 86 12.27 13.74 16.64
CA ALA A 86 13.06 14.02 17.82
C ALA A 86 12.70 15.41 18.36
#